data_AF-A0A944JHH7-F1
#
_entry.id   AF-A0A944JHH7-F1
#
_cell.length_a   1.000
_cell.length_b   1.000
_cell.length_c   1.000
_cell.angle_alpha   90.00
_cell.angle_beta   90.00
_cell.angle_gamma   90.00
#
_symmetry.space_group_name_H-M   'P 1'
#
loop_
_entity.id
_entity.type
_entity.pdbx_description
1 polymer ?
#
loop_
_entity_poly.entity_id
_entity_poly.type
_entity_poly.pdbx_seq_one_letter_code
_entity_poly.pdbx_strand_id
1 'polypeptide(L)'
;MLPAPVQARAGNVGLGIAAALVAALAVAAAYGGIMNAIDREFGYAAVGVGALVGFVAGKLGGRNPVLPIVAAVLSVAAVFLGELFMYALVMADMAEISVGDVLSKVGVSGLVDIWKEEANFKTVIFLGLGAFTGYGSAKKIGD
;
A
#
# COMPACT_ATOMS: atom_id res chain seq x y z
N MET A 1 41.12 4.54 18.89
CA MET A 1 40.68 4.57 17.48
C MET A 1 39.23 5.02 17.49
N LEU A 2 38.91 6.21 16.97
CA LEU A 2 37.51 6.64 16.85
C LEU A 2 36.82 5.73 15.80
N PRO A 3 35.58 5.27 16.02
CA PRO A 3 34.86 4.51 15.01
C PRO A 3 34.77 5.33 13.73
N ALA A 4 35.09 4.72 12.59
CA ALA A 4 34.97 5.38 11.29
C ALA A 4 33.51 5.84 11.11
N PRO A 5 33.28 7.08 10.62
CA PRO A 5 31.92 7.53 10.36
C PRO A 5 31.28 6.56 9.38
N VAL A 6 30.18 5.93 9.80
CA VAL A 6 29.35 5.11 8.92
C VAL A 6 28.94 6.02 7.77
N GLN A 7 29.43 5.75 6.56
CA GLN A 7 29.01 6.49 5.38
C GLN A 7 27.50 6.37 5.28
N ALA A 8 26.80 7.49 5.42
CA ALA A 8 25.36 7.52 5.21
C ALA A 8 25.10 6.98 3.80
N ARG A 9 24.20 6.00 3.66
CA ARG A 9 23.84 5.44 2.36
C ARG A 9 23.33 6.58 1.48
N ALA A 10 24.13 6.95 0.47
CA ALA A 10 23.73 7.93 -0.52
C ALA A 10 22.68 7.30 -1.45
N GLY A 11 21.41 7.45 -1.10
CA GLY A 11 20.30 7.02 -1.94
C GLY A 11 19.80 8.15 -2.84
N ASN A 12 18.96 7.80 -3.83
CA ASN A 12 18.30 8.75 -4.70
C ASN A 12 16.83 8.85 -4.30
N VAL A 13 16.47 9.97 -3.64
CA VAL A 13 15.12 10.22 -3.13
C VAL A 13 14.06 10.07 -4.22
N GLY A 14 14.29 10.62 -5.41
CA GLY A 14 13.35 10.53 -6.52
C GLY A 14 13.14 9.09 -6.98
N LEU A 15 14.22 8.31 -7.09
CA LEU A 15 14.15 6.88 -7.40
C LEU A 15 13.41 6.10 -6.31
N GLY A 16 13.66 6.41 -5.03
CA GLY A 16 12.99 5.81 -3.90
C GLY A 16 11.48 6.02 -3.92
N ILE A 17 11.03 7.25 -4.19
CA ILE A 17 9.60 7.58 -4.32
C ILE A 17 8.97 6.85 -5.52
N ALA A 18 9.62 6.90 -6.69
CA ALA A 18 9.09 6.26 -7.89
C ALA A 18 8.97 4.73 -7.71
N ALA A 19 10.00 4.10 -7.16
CA ALA A 19 9.97 2.65 -6.90
C ALA A 19 8.94 2.28 -5.82
N ALA A 20 8.80 3.09 -4.77
CA ALA A 20 7.78 2.88 -3.74
C ALA A 20 6.36 3.00 -4.30
N LEU A 21 6.13 3.93 -5.25
CA LEU A 21 4.86 4.06 -5.94
C LEU A 21 4.54 2.82 -6.79
N VAL A 22 5.52 2.32 -7.55
CA VAL A 22 5.34 1.08 -8.34
C VAL A 22 5.07 -0.11 -7.42
N ALA A 23 5.80 -0.23 -6.30
CA ALA A 23 5.57 -1.26 -5.30
C ALA A 23 4.17 -1.13 -4.68
N ALA A 24 3.73 0.08 -4.34
CA ALA A 24 2.40 0.33 -3.79
C ALA A 24 1.29 -0.14 -4.73
N LEU A 25 1.39 0.16 -6.02
CA LEU A 25 0.41 -0.28 -7.02
C LEU A 25 0.41 -1.80 -7.20
N ALA A 26 1.59 -2.42 -7.31
CA ALA A 26 1.71 -3.87 -7.46
C ALA A 26 1.14 -4.62 -6.25
N VAL A 27 1.42 -4.12 -5.05
CA VAL A 27 0.96 -4.74 -3.81
C VAL A 27 -0.53 -4.47 -3.57
N ALA A 28 -1.07 -3.32 -3.97
CA ALA A 28 -2.51 -3.06 -3.93
C ALA A 28 -3.28 -4.05 -4.81
N ALA A 29 -2.81 -4.28 -6.04
CA ALA A 29 -3.42 -5.26 -6.96
C ALA A 29 -3.33 -6.69 -6.39
N ALA A 30 -2.17 -7.08 -5.87
CA ALA A 30 -2.00 -8.38 -5.23
C ALA A 30 -2.89 -8.53 -3.99
N TYR A 31 -2.97 -7.49 -3.14
CA TYR A 31 -3.79 -7.49 -1.93
C TYR A 31 -5.28 -7.65 -2.27
N GLY A 32 -5.80 -6.86 -3.22
CA GLY A 32 -7.20 -6.98 -3.64
C GLY A 32 -7.52 -8.35 -4.26
N GLY A 33 -6.64 -8.87 -5.12
CA GLY A 33 -6.80 -10.19 -5.73
C GLY A 33 -6.75 -11.34 -4.72
N ILE A 34 -5.85 -11.28 -3.73
CA ILE A 34 -5.75 -12.28 -2.67
C ILE A 34 -6.99 -12.25 -1.78
N MET A 35 -7.50 -11.07 -1.42
CA MET A 35 -8.71 -10.96 -0.60
C MET A 35 -9.93 -11.55 -1.32
N ASN A 36 -10.08 -11.29 -2.63
CA ASN A 36 -11.15 -11.87 -3.43
C ASN A 36 -11.10 -13.41 -3.44
N ALA A 37 -9.89 -13.99 -3.51
CA ALA A 37 -9.72 -15.43 -3.66
C ALA A 37 -9.94 -16.27 -2.37
N ILE A 38 -9.89 -15.66 -1.18
CA ILE A 38 -9.84 -16.43 0.09
C ILE A 38 -11.06 -16.19 0.99
N ASP A 39 -12.03 -15.33 0.63
CA ASP A 39 -13.25 -15.04 1.41
C ASP A 39 -13.00 -14.75 2.92
N ARG A 40 -11.78 -14.37 3.29
CA ARG A 40 -11.40 -14.04 4.67
C ARG A 40 -10.74 -12.67 4.71
N GLU A 41 -11.23 -11.81 5.60
CA GLU A 41 -10.58 -10.54 5.94
C GLU A 41 -9.14 -10.79 6.44
N PHE A 42 -8.15 -10.60 5.57
CA PHE A 42 -6.73 -10.67 5.92
C PHE A 42 -6.27 -9.36 6.55
N GLY A 43 -6.68 -9.10 7.80
CA GLY A 43 -6.28 -7.90 8.54
C GLY A 43 -4.76 -7.71 8.71
N TYR A 44 -3.99 -8.80 8.61
CA TYR A 44 -2.53 -8.75 8.69
C TYR A 44 -1.86 -8.35 7.37
N ALA A 45 -2.56 -8.39 6.23
CA ALA A 45 -1.96 -8.07 4.94
C ALA A 45 -1.54 -6.59 4.85
N ALA A 46 -2.26 -5.68 5.51
CA ALA A 46 -1.92 -4.26 5.55
C ALA A 46 -0.52 -3.99 6.15
N VAL A 47 -0.10 -4.80 7.14
CA VAL A 47 1.26 -4.76 7.70
C VAL A 47 2.30 -5.15 6.64
N GLY A 48 2.00 -6.18 5.85
CA GLY A 48 2.85 -6.61 4.73
C GLY A 48 2.93 -5.55 3.63
N VAL A 49 1.79 -4.94 3.29
CA VAL A 49 1.72 -3.84 2.30
C VAL A 49 2.61 -2.69 2.73
N GLY A 50 2.41 -2.16 3.94
CA GLY A 50 3.20 -1.04 4.42
C GLY A 50 4.67 -1.40 4.55
N ALA A 51 5.00 -2.57 5.11
CA ALA A 51 6.39 -2.99 5.24
C ALA A 51 7.12 -3.08 3.89
N LEU A 52 6.48 -3.61 2.84
CA LEU A 52 7.08 -3.75 1.52
C LEU A 52 7.25 -2.40 0.81
N VAL A 53 6.23 -1.53 0.86
CA VAL A 53 6.30 -0.16 0.32
C VAL A 53 7.41 0.63 1.01
N GLY A 54 7.45 0.59 2.34
CA GLY A 54 8.48 1.23 3.14
C GLY A 54 9.88 0.68 2.87
N PHE A 55 10.03 -0.64 2.75
CA PHE A 55 11.29 -1.28 2.41
C PHE A 55 11.85 -0.75 1.08
N VAL A 56 11.02 -0.68 0.03
CA VAL A 56 11.44 -0.19 -1.29
C VAL A 56 11.84 1.29 -1.21
N ALA A 57 11.03 2.12 -0.52
CA ALA A 57 11.31 3.53 -0.33
C ALA A 57 12.67 3.76 0.37
N GLY A 58 12.91 3.09 1.49
CA GLY A 58 14.15 3.22 2.26
C GLY A 58 15.36 2.65 1.51
N LYS A 59 15.21 1.50 0.84
CA LYS A 59 16.32 0.81 0.16
C LYS A 59 16.88 1.62 -1.01
N LEU A 60 16.02 2.28 -1.78
CA LEU A 60 16.42 3.01 -2.99
C LEU A 60 16.56 4.52 -2.74
N GLY A 61 15.81 5.06 -1.80
CA GLY A 61 15.84 6.48 -1.44
C GLY A 61 16.94 6.88 -0.45
N GLY A 62 17.45 5.94 0.35
CA GLY A 62 18.50 6.19 1.34
C GLY A 62 18.06 7.06 2.50
N ARG A 63 19.02 7.75 3.14
CA ARG A 63 18.76 8.49 4.38
C ARG A 63 18.16 9.87 4.11
N ASN A 64 16.83 9.94 3.98
CA ASN A 64 16.08 11.18 3.82
C ASN A 64 14.80 11.20 4.69
N PRO A 65 14.54 12.25 5.49
CA PRO A 65 13.39 12.33 6.39
C PRO A 65 12.03 12.37 5.68
N VAL A 66 11.98 12.71 4.39
CA VAL A 66 10.75 12.72 3.58
C VAL A 66 10.30 11.31 3.22
N LEU A 67 11.23 10.36 3.04
CA LEU A 67 10.90 9.01 2.55
C LEU A 67 9.99 8.23 3.49
N PRO A 68 10.18 8.23 4.83
CA PRO A 68 9.23 7.59 5.73
C PRO A 68 7.81 8.16 5.65
N ILE A 69 7.68 9.48 5.46
CA ILE A 69 6.37 10.13 5.34
C ILE A 69 5.69 9.72 4.04
N VAL A 70 6.43 9.77 2.92
CA VAL A 70 5.91 9.34 1.61
C VAL A 70 5.54 7.86 1.65
N ALA A 71 6.37 7.00 2.25
CA ALA A 71 6.08 5.58 2.39
C ALA A 71 4.78 5.35 3.19
N ALA A 72 4.56 6.09 4.28
CA ALA A 72 3.33 6.00 5.06
C ALA A 72 2.09 6.35 4.20
N VAL A 73 2.13 7.47 3.48
CA VAL A 73 1.04 7.92 2.61
C VAL A 73 0.78 6.92 1.49
N LEU A 74 1.82 6.45 0.82
CA LEU A 74 1.71 5.44 -0.24
C LEU A 74 1.17 4.10 0.28
N SER A 75 1.49 3.73 1.52
CA SER A 75 0.99 2.51 2.14
C SER A 75 -0.50 2.60 2.44
N VAL A 76 -0.97 3.75 2.94
CA VAL A 76 -2.42 4.02 3.12
C VAL A 76 -3.14 3.94 1.79
N ALA A 77 -2.59 4.62 0.76
CA ALA A 77 -3.17 4.60 -0.58
C ALA A 77 -3.20 3.18 -1.17
N ALA A 78 -2.16 2.38 -0.96
CA ALA A 78 -2.10 1.00 -1.45
C ALA A 78 -3.14 0.09 -0.79
N VAL A 79 -3.31 0.18 0.53
CA VAL A 79 -4.33 -0.59 1.26
C VAL A 79 -5.72 -0.20 0.77
N PHE A 80 -6.02 1.10 0.72
CA PHE A 80 -7.30 1.62 0.22
C PHE A 80 -7.58 1.18 -1.22
N LEU A 81 -6.61 1.32 -2.14
CA LEU A 81 -6.77 0.89 -3.53
C LEU A 81 -6.95 -0.62 -3.66
N GLY A 82 -6.31 -1.42 -2.80
CA GLY A 82 -6.51 -2.87 -2.78
C GLY A 82 -7.91 -3.27 -2.32
N GLU A 83 -8.51 -2.54 -1.37
CA GLU A 83 -9.92 -2.73 -0.98
C GLU A 83 -10.87 -2.36 -2.14
N LEU A 84 -10.66 -1.22 -2.81
CA LEU A 84 -11.45 -0.86 -3.99
C LEU A 84 -11.35 -1.88 -5.11
N PHE A 85 -10.14 -2.42 -5.34
CA PHE A 85 -9.91 -3.43 -6.35
C PHE A 85 -10.57 -4.76 -5.98
N MET A 86 -10.58 -5.13 -4.69
CA MET A 86 -11.35 -6.29 -4.20
C MET A 86 -12.84 -6.13 -4.50
N TYR A 87 -13.44 -4.98 -4.19
CA TYR A 87 -14.86 -4.74 -4.52
C TYR A 87 -15.14 -4.86 -6.01
N ALA A 88 -14.24 -4.35 -6.85
CA ALA A 88 -14.37 -4.46 -8.29
C ALA A 88 -14.29 -5.92 -8.78
N LEU A 89 -13.42 -6.73 -8.18
CA LEU A 89 -13.30 -8.17 -8.48
C LEU A 89 -14.54 -8.94 -8.02
N VAL A 90 -15.00 -8.72 -6.79
CA VAL A 90 -16.20 -9.38 -6.26
C VAL A 90 -17.42 -9.08 -7.15
N MET A 91 -17.62 -7.82 -7.56
CA MET A 91 -18.71 -7.46 -8.46
C MET A 91 -18.56 -8.06 -9.85
N ALA A 92 -17.34 -8.11 -10.37
CA ALA A 92 -17.06 -8.72 -11.67
C ALA A 92 -17.42 -10.21 -11.66
N ASP A 93 -17.01 -10.91 -10.60
CA ASP A 93 -17.30 -12.34 -10.39
C ASP A 93 -18.80 -12.58 -10.20
N MET A 94 -19.48 -11.75 -9.39
CA MET A 94 -20.93 -11.88 -9.13
C MET A 94 -21.79 -11.61 -10.36
N ALA A 95 -21.39 -10.67 -11.22
CA ALA A 95 -22.13 -10.29 -12.42
C ALA A 95 -21.65 -11.02 -13.68
N GLU A 96 -20.66 -11.91 -13.57
CA GLU A 96 -20.02 -12.61 -14.69
C GLU A 96 -19.54 -11.66 -15.81
N ILE A 97 -18.96 -10.52 -15.42
CA ILE A 97 -18.43 -9.49 -16.35
C ILE A 97 -16.96 -9.21 -16.05
N SER A 98 -16.30 -8.44 -16.91
CA SER A 98 -14.92 -8.02 -16.65
C SER A 98 -14.84 -6.91 -15.60
N VAL A 99 -13.71 -6.81 -14.89
CA VAL A 99 -13.42 -5.67 -13.99
C VAL A 99 -13.49 -4.34 -14.74
N GLY A 100 -13.11 -4.31 -16.02
CA GLY A 100 -13.22 -3.11 -16.86
C GLY A 100 -14.67 -2.67 -17.07
N ASP A 101 -15.60 -3.61 -17.17
CA ASP A 101 -17.02 -3.32 -17.27
C ASP A 101 -17.57 -2.79 -15.94
N VAL A 102 -17.15 -3.36 -14.81
CA VAL A 102 -17.50 -2.86 -13.47
C VAL A 102 -17.02 -1.41 -13.32
N LEU A 103 -15.76 -1.13 -13.63
CA LEU A 103 -15.21 0.23 -13.56
C LEU A 103 -15.91 1.20 -14.49
N SER A 104 -16.38 0.75 -15.66
CA SER A 104 -17.10 1.60 -16.61
C SER A 104 -18.55 1.89 -16.18
N LYS A 105 -19.21 0.92 -15.54
CA LYS A 105 -20.63 1.03 -15.12
C LYS A 105 -20.79 1.66 -13.75
N VAL A 106 -20.02 1.20 -12.76
CA VAL A 106 -20.08 1.63 -11.36
C VAL A 106 -19.19 2.84 -11.13
N GLY A 107 -18.05 2.91 -11.83
CA GLY A 107 -17.07 3.97 -11.63
C GLY A 107 -16.30 3.82 -10.31
N VAL A 108 -15.15 4.49 -10.24
CA VAL A 108 -14.35 4.56 -9.01
C VAL A 108 -15.15 5.21 -7.88
N SER A 109 -16.01 6.20 -8.19
CA SER A 109 -16.86 6.84 -7.18
C SER A 109 -17.82 5.85 -6.53
N GLY A 110 -18.46 4.96 -7.30
CA GLY A 110 -19.35 3.96 -6.74
C GLY A 110 -18.62 2.95 -5.85
N LEU A 111 -17.42 2.52 -6.25
CA LEU A 111 -16.58 1.67 -5.40
C LEU A 111 -16.18 2.37 -4.10
N VAL A 112 -15.90 3.67 -4.16
CA VAL A 112 -15.60 4.49 -2.97
C VAL A 112 -16.81 4.62 -2.06
N ASP A 113 -18.01 4.74 -2.61
CA ASP A 113 -19.23 4.81 -1.80
C ASP A 113 -19.51 3.48 -1.08
N ILE A 114 -19.30 2.35 -1.76
CA ILE A 114 -19.39 1.01 -1.15
C ILE A 114 -18.34 0.84 -0.06
N TRP A 115 -17.10 1.28 -0.32
CA TRP A 115 -16.06 1.28 0.71
C TRP A 115 -16.46 2.10 1.93
N LYS A 116 -17.10 3.27 1.77
CA LYS A 116 -17.58 4.08 2.91
C LYS A 116 -18.69 3.39 3.69
N GLU A 117 -19.58 2.68 3.01
CA GLU A 117 -20.68 1.94 3.64
C GLU A 117 -20.18 0.76 4.46
N GLU A 118 -19.13 0.07 3.99
CA GLU A 118 -18.52 -1.05 4.72
C GLU A 118 -17.42 -0.63 5.71
N ALA A 119 -16.86 0.58 5.55
CA ALA A 119 -15.78 1.08 6.38
C ALA A 119 -16.18 1.07 7.85
N ASN A 120 -15.48 0.25 8.61
CA ASN A 120 -15.66 0.12 10.06
C ASN A 120 -14.35 0.42 10.78
N PHE A 121 -14.35 0.28 12.11
CA PHE A 121 -13.18 0.55 12.93
C PHE A 121 -11.94 -0.28 12.52
N LYS A 122 -12.11 -1.50 12.00
CA LYS A 122 -11.00 -2.33 11.50
C LYS A 122 -10.33 -1.70 10.28
N THR A 123 -11.10 -1.13 9.35
CA THR A 123 -10.57 -0.43 8.17
C THR A 123 -9.60 0.68 8.59
N VAL A 124 -10.00 1.49 9.58
CA VAL A 124 -9.16 2.55 10.14
C VAL A 124 -7.89 1.99 10.78
N ILE A 125 -8.00 0.88 11.52
CA ILE A 125 -6.84 0.18 12.08
C ILE A 125 -5.89 -0.30 10.97
N PHE A 126 -6.39 -0.92 9.91
CA PHE A 126 -5.55 -1.46 8.84
C PHE A 126 -4.87 -0.36 8.03
N LEU A 127 -5.57 0.73 7.73
CA LEU A 127 -4.95 1.91 7.13
C LEU A 127 -3.85 2.48 8.04
N GLY A 128 -4.12 2.58 9.36
CA GLY A 128 -3.14 3.02 10.34
C GLY A 128 -1.92 2.10 10.45
N LEU A 129 -2.13 0.78 10.43
CA LEU A 129 -1.05 -0.22 10.43
C LEU A 129 -0.23 -0.16 9.15
N GLY A 130 -0.87 0.03 8.00
CA GLY A 130 -0.18 0.27 6.72
C GLY A 130 0.71 1.51 6.81
N ALA A 131 0.18 2.63 7.32
CA ALA A 131 0.96 3.85 7.53
C ALA A 131 2.15 3.64 8.48
N PHE A 132 1.89 3.02 9.63
CA PHE A 132 2.89 2.78 10.68
C PHE A 132 4.04 1.89 10.18
N THR A 133 3.70 0.80 9.50
CA THR A 133 4.68 -0.15 8.97
C THR A 133 5.42 0.41 7.75
N GLY A 134 4.74 1.18 6.89
CA GLY A 134 5.36 1.95 5.82
C GLY A 134 6.42 2.93 6.32
N TYR A 135 6.05 3.75 7.31
CA TYR A 135 6.97 4.68 7.96
C TYR A 135 8.15 3.94 8.61
N GLY A 136 7.85 2.96 9.47
CA GLY A 136 8.85 2.25 10.25
C GLY A 136 9.87 1.51 9.38
N SER A 137 9.39 0.82 8.34
CA SER A 137 10.25 0.10 7.40
C SER A 137 11.10 1.05 6.56
N ALA A 138 10.54 2.15 6.04
CA ALA A 138 11.31 3.14 5.29
C ALA A 138 12.40 3.78 6.14
N LYS A 139 12.07 4.17 7.38
CA LYS A 139 13.04 4.75 8.31
C LYS A 139 14.16 3.77 8.64
N LYS A 140 13.82 2.55 9.07
CA LYS A 140 14.79 1.54 9.50
C LYS A 140 15.72 1.08 8.37
N ILE A 141 15.24 1.04 7.13
CA ILE A 141 16.02 0.58 5.97
C ILE A 141 16.86 1.72 5.36
N GLY A 142 16.39 2.96 5.48
CA GLY A 142 17.09 4.14 4.99
C GLY A 142 18.18 4.67 5.95
N ASP A 143 18.07 4.37 7.24
CA ASP A 143 19.08 4.68 8.28
C ASP A 143 20.36 3.84 8.12
#